data_AF-A0A7C5DHX7-F1
#
_entry.id   AF-A0A7C5DHX7-F1
#
_cell.length_a   1.000
_cell.length_b   1.000
_cell.length_c   1.000
_cell.angle_alpha   90.00
_cell.angle_beta   90.00
_cell.angle_gamma   90.00
#
_symmetry.space_group_name_H-M   'P 1'
#
loop_
_entity.id
_entity.type
_entity.pdbx_description
1 polymer ?
#
loop_
_entity_poly.entity_id
_entity_poly.type
_entity_poly.pdbx_seq_one_letter_code
_entity_poly.pdbx_strand_id
1 'polypeptide(L)'
;MNPRVKKVTPLDGYKLHLEFSNGEVGLYDCTHLLDFGVFRELKNVDYFKKVTVIAGTVAWPNEQDICPDTLYLDSVKSVKQSA
;
A
#
# COMPACT_ATOMS: atom_id res chain seq x y z
N MET A 1 -13.37 12.45 -5.48
CA MET A 1 -12.13 11.72 -5.80
C MET A 1 -11.51 11.31 -4.49
N ASN A 2 -11.14 10.03 -4.32
CA ASN A 2 -10.52 9.59 -3.08
C ASN A 2 -9.13 10.22 -2.90
N PRO A 3 -8.68 10.42 -1.65
CA PRO A 3 -7.31 10.85 -1.35
C PRO A 3 -6.27 9.95 -2.02
N ARG A 4 -5.20 10.55 -2.53
CA ARG A 4 -4.10 9.81 -3.17
C ARG A 4 -3.04 9.43 -2.16
N VAL A 5 -2.32 8.35 -2.41
CA VAL A 5 -1.19 7.95 -1.55
C VAL A 5 -0.09 8.98 -1.71
N LYS A 6 0.33 9.57 -0.60
CA LYS A 6 1.43 10.53 -0.51
C LYS A 6 2.72 9.85 -0.09
N LYS A 7 2.63 8.86 0.80
CA LYS A 7 3.78 8.09 1.28
C LYS A 7 3.37 6.66 1.60
N VAL A 8 4.31 5.74 1.40
CA VAL A 8 4.17 4.32 1.73
C VAL A 8 5.32 3.90 2.62
N THR A 9 5.04 3.02 3.58
CA THR A 9 6.06 2.34 4.38
C THR A 9 5.71 0.86 4.43
N PRO A 10 6.55 -0.02 3.86
CA PRO A 10 6.34 -1.47 3.97
C PRO A 10 6.56 -1.91 5.40
N LEU A 11 5.67 -2.76 5.90
CA LEU A 11 5.72 -3.39 7.21
C LEU A 11 5.85 -4.91 7.06
N ASP A 12 6.22 -5.56 8.16
CA ASP A 12 6.24 -7.02 8.22
C ASP A 12 4.84 -7.62 7.99
N GLY A 13 4.82 -8.87 7.51
CA GLY A 13 3.58 -9.56 7.17
C GLY A 13 2.88 -9.03 5.91
N TYR A 14 3.63 -8.44 4.98
CA TYR A 14 3.14 -7.92 3.69
C TYR A 14 2.07 -6.84 3.84
N LYS A 15 2.26 -5.95 4.82
CA LYS A 15 1.37 -4.82 5.06
C LYS A 15 2.01 -3.52 4.59
N LEU A 16 1.18 -2.59 4.14
CA LEU A 16 1.60 -1.25 3.74
C LEU A 16 0.95 -0.24 4.67
N HIS A 17 1.79 0.56 5.32
CA HIS A 17 1.33 1.78 5.99
C HIS A 17 1.31 2.92 4.96
N LEU A 18 0.13 3.45 4.72
CA LEU A 18 -0.16 4.47 3.71
C LEU A 18 -0.48 5.79 4.40
N GLU A 19 0.18 6.86 3.98
CA GLU A 19 -0.20 8.22 4.33
C GLU A 19 -0.88 8.84 3.09
N PHE A 20 -2.11 9.32 3.25
CA PHE A 20 -2.89 9.91 2.17
C PHE A 20 -2.72 11.43 2.11
N SER A 21 -3.04 12.02 0.95
CA SER A 21 -2.91 13.45 0.70
C SER A 21 -3.76 14.35 1.61
N ASN A 22 -4.82 13.81 2.21
CA ASN A 22 -5.68 14.51 3.18
C ASN A 22 -5.22 14.38 4.64
N GLY A 23 -4.08 13.71 4.89
CA GLY A 23 -3.53 13.50 6.23
C GLY A 23 -4.05 12.26 6.94
N GLU A 24 -4.97 11.51 6.34
CA GLU A 24 -5.36 10.20 6.86
C GLU A 24 -4.23 9.18 6.70
N VAL A 25 -4.24 8.19 7.57
CA VAL A 25 -3.34 7.04 7.50
C VAL A 25 -4.15 5.76 7.40
N GLY A 26 -3.69 4.83 6.58
CA GLY A 26 -4.34 3.53 6.39
C GLY A 26 -3.33 2.41 6.41
N LEU A 27 -3.77 1.26 6.90
CA LEU A 27 -3.02 0.00 6.82
C LEU A 27 -3.67 -0.89 5.78
N TYR A 28 -2.93 -1.24 4.73
CA TYR A 28 -3.40 -2.14 3.68
C TYR A 28 -2.67 -3.48 3.78
N ASP A 29 -3.41 -4.57 3.74
CA ASP A 29 -2.88 -5.94 3.83
C ASP A 29 -2.76 -6.54 2.42
N CYS A 30 -1.53 -6.80 1.96
CA CYS A 30 -1.27 -7.36 0.63
C CYS A 30 -1.25 -8.90 0.62
N THR A 31 -1.47 -9.58 1.75
CA THR A 31 -1.41 -11.06 1.82
C THR A 31 -2.33 -11.74 0.80
N HIS A 32 -3.52 -11.20 0.59
CA HIS A 32 -4.48 -11.70 -0.39
C HIS A 32 -4.01 -11.56 -1.85
N LEU A 33 -3.07 -10.64 -2.14
CA LEU A 33 -2.50 -10.43 -3.46
C LEU A 33 -1.35 -11.39 -3.76
N LEU A 34 -0.71 -11.98 -2.74
CA LEU A 34 0.51 -12.77 -2.90
C LEU A 34 0.34 -13.98 -3.83
N ASP A 35 -0.86 -14.52 -3.97
CA ASP A 35 -1.14 -15.66 -4.87
C ASP A 35 -1.74 -15.23 -6.22
N PHE A 36 -1.97 -13.93 -6.40
CA PHE A 36 -2.70 -13.37 -7.53
C PHE A 36 -1.76 -12.87 -8.64
N GLY A 37 -1.76 -13.58 -9.77
CA GLY A 37 -1.13 -13.12 -11.02
C GLY A 37 0.29 -12.58 -10.85
N VAL A 38 0.49 -11.33 -11.27
CA VAL A 38 1.78 -10.61 -11.24
C VAL A 38 2.26 -10.26 -9.82
N PHE A 39 1.39 -10.27 -8.82
CA PHE A 39 1.75 -9.94 -7.43
C PHE A 39 2.44 -11.09 -6.70
N ARG A 40 2.61 -12.25 -7.34
CA ARG A 40 3.39 -13.37 -6.77
C ARG A 40 4.83 -13.01 -6.45
N GLU A 41 5.39 -12.03 -7.16
CA GLU A 41 6.73 -11.51 -6.89
C GLU A 41 6.82 -10.84 -5.52
N LEU A 42 5.70 -10.33 -4.99
CA LEU A 42 5.64 -9.73 -3.67
C LEU A 42 5.90 -10.73 -2.54
N LYS A 43 5.83 -12.05 -2.80
CA LYS A 43 6.26 -13.08 -1.83
C LYS A 43 7.74 -12.96 -1.46
N ASN A 44 8.54 -12.36 -2.32
CA ASN A 44 9.90 -11.99 -1.96
C ASN A 44 9.86 -10.70 -1.12
N VAL A 45 10.17 -10.82 0.16
CA VAL A 45 10.15 -9.70 1.11
C VAL A 45 11.09 -8.56 0.70
N ASP A 46 12.27 -8.87 0.15
CA ASP A 46 13.21 -7.85 -0.33
C ASP A 46 12.67 -7.12 -1.56
N TYR A 47 11.89 -7.81 -2.40
CA TYR A 47 11.18 -7.19 -3.51
C TYR A 47 10.00 -6.34 -3.02
N PHE A 48 9.19 -6.86 -2.09
CA PHE A 48 8.06 -6.15 -1.49
C PHE A 48 8.49 -4.82 -0.87
N LYS A 49 9.64 -4.80 -0.19
CA LYS A 49 10.21 -3.60 0.43
C LYS A 49 10.62 -2.51 -0.57
N LYS A 50 10.73 -2.82 -1.86
CA LYS A 50 11.00 -1.84 -2.94
C LYS A 50 9.75 -1.06 -3.37
N VAL A 51 8.65 -1.19 -2.64
CA VAL A 51 7.44 -0.40 -2.88
C VAL A 51 7.76 1.09 -2.85
N THR A 52 7.24 1.83 -3.83
CA THR A 52 7.40 3.28 -3.96
C THR A 52 6.07 3.93 -4.31
N VAL A 53 5.97 5.25 -4.10
CA VAL A 53 4.79 6.02 -4.52
C VAL A 53 5.07 6.64 -5.89
N ILE A 54 4.22 6.34 -6.87
CA ILE A 54 4.28 6.91 -8.23
C ILE A 54 2.90 7.46 -8.57
N ALA A 55 2.83 8.72 -8.99
CA ALA A 55 1.60 9.38 -9.44
C ALA A 55 0.39 9.27 -8.47
N GLY A 56 0.64 9.18 -7.16
CA GLY A 56 -0.42 9.09 -6.14
C GLY A 56 -0.91 7.67 -5.85
N THR A 57 -0.19 6.65 -6.32
CA THR A 57 -0.42 5.25 -5.97
C THR A 57 0.86 4.53 -5.56
N VAL A 58 0.75 3.28 -5.05
CA VAL A 58 1.92 2.43 -4.76
C VAL A 58 2.26 1.55 -5.95
N ALA A 59 3.56 1.43 -6.23
CA ALA A 59 4.09 0.63 -7.31
C ALA A 59 5.40 -0.07 -6.93
N TRP A 60 5.70 -1.15 -7.64
CA TRP A 60 6.94 -1.94 -7.54
C TRP A 60 7.76 -1.87 -8.83
N PRO A 61 9.06 -2.24 -8.79
CA PRO A 61 9.96 -2.09 -9.94
C PRO A 61 9.51 -2.75 -11.25
N ASN A 62 8.78 -3.87 -11.19
CA ASN A 62 8.30 -4.60 -12.38
C ASN A 62 6.90 -4.15 -12.80
N GLU A 63 6.61 -2.85 -12.69
CA GLU A 63 5.37 -2.22 -13.18
C GLU A 63 4.09 -2.75 -12.51
N GLN A 64 4.20 -3.41 -11.36
CA GLN A 64 3.02 -3.71 -10.55
C GLN A 64 2.61 -2.47 -9.78
N ASP A 65 1.35 -2.06 -9.91
CA ASP A 65 0.73 -1.04 -9.11
C ASP A 65 -0.61 -1.53 -8.55
N ILE A 66 -1.04 -0.94 -7.44
CA ILE A 66 -2.39 -1.16 -6.91
C ILE A 66 -3.18 0.09 -7.18
N CYS A 67 -4.45 -0.02 -7.56
CA CYS A 67 -5.28 1.16 -7.78
C CYS A 67 -5.36 2.01 -6.49
N PRO A 68 -5.16 3.35 -6.58
CA PRO A 68 -5.17 4.22 -5.41
C PRO A 68 -6.52 4.24 -4.68
N ASP A 69 -7.62 4.06 -5.42
CA ASP A 69 -8.96 3.93 -4.85
C ASP A 69 -9.13 2.65 -4.03
N THR A 70 -8.58 1.51 -4.50
CA THR A 70 -8.52 0.25 -3.74
C THR A 70 -7.72 0.43 -2.45
N LEU A 71 -6.53 1.02 -2.55
CA LEU A 71 -5.70 1.32 -1.38
C LEU A 71 -6.45 2.18 -0.36
N TYR A 72 -7.23 3.15 -0.81
CA TYR A 72 -8.00 4.00 0.09
C TYR A 72 -9.22 3.28 0.69
N LEU A 73 -10.00 2.55 -0.09
CA LEU A 73 -11.25 1.93 0.36
C LEU A 73 -11.00 0.68 1.24
N ASP A 74 -10.02 -0.13 0.87
CA ASP A 74 -9.74 -1.41 1.54
C ASP A 74 -8.71 -1.28 2.67
N SER A 75 -8.05 -0.12 2.81
CA SER A 75 -7.18 0.10 3.97
C SER A 75 -7.97 0.33 5.24
N VAL A 76 -7.54 -0.34 6.30
CA VAL A 76 -8.04 -0.08 7.65
C VAL A 76 -7.50 1.27 8.09
N LYS A 77 -8.39 2.26 8.21
CA LYS A 77 -8.03 3.61 8.66
C LYS A 77 -7.65 3.55 10.13
N SER A 78 -6.43 4.00 10.45
CA SER A 78 -6.07 4.19 11.84
C SER A 78 -6.58 5.56 12.26
N VAL A 79 -7.61 5.58 13.11
CA VAL A 79 -7.91 6.79 13.88
C VAL A 79 -6.72 6.99 14.79
N LYS A 80 -6.02 8.13 14.69
CA LYS A 80 -5.07 8.49 15.74
C LYS A 80 -5.85 8.49 17.06
N GLN A 81 -5.58 7.53 17.93
CA GLN A 81 -5.93 7.68 19.34
C GLN A 81 -5.09 8.83 19.85
N SER A 82 -5.72 10.00 19.95
CA SER A 82 -5.21 11.12 20.72
C SER A 82 -5.05 10.64 22.16
N ALA A 83 -3.82 10.55 22.63
CA ALA A 83 -3.50 10.56 24.05
C ALA A 83 -3.32 12.02 24.50
#